data_AF-A0A0A2VFG2-F1
#
_entry.id   AF-A0A0A2VFG2-F1
#
_cell.length_a   1.000
_cell.length_b   1.000
_cell.length_c   1.000
_cell.angle_alpha   90.00
_cell.angle_beta   90.00
_cell.angle_gamma   90.00
#
_symmetry.space_group_name_H-M   'P 1'
#
loop_
_entity.id
_entity.type
_entity.pdbx_description
1 polymer ?
#
loop_
_entity_poly.entity_id
_entity_poly.type
_entity_poly.pdbx_seq_one_letter_code
_entity_poly.pdbx_strand_id
1 'polypeptide(L)'
;MAALSASFTRSRSPFTTVRCASAPTRRPAAGTRSCAPAARAFPFFDAATGTLIGIASWVPKDKNGNECDQAPNIFTRVGSYIPWIKANLGGGVGQLPAAEEVWIRNATSQMGGHCSRFMHEDPDNACNEASVECLKEMPQGTPETELLQCVDRKEACAGQKCKPSKHSQCIEKAKVCVKEKDIQVGSIKEIQECALKNL
;
A
#
# COMPACT_ATOMS: atom_id res chain seq x y z
N MET A 1 50.17 -42.49 -37.42
CA MET A 1 50.10 -41.41 -38.44
C MET A 1 48.72 -41.43 -39.07
N ALA A 2 48.16 -40.24 -39.29
CA ALA A 2 46.98 -39.87 -40.10
C ALA A 2 45.84 -39.26 -39.28
N ALA A 3 45.68 -37.95 -39.48
CA ALA A 3 44.55 -37.13 -39.08
C ALA A 3 43.37 -37.33 -40.03
N LEU A 4 42.14 -37.18 -39.53
CA LEU A 4 40.95 -36.92 -40.35
C LEU A 4 40.04 -35.93 -39.63
N SER A 5 39.73 -34.86 -40.35
CA SER A 5 38.94 -33.68 -39.99
C SER A 5 37.44 -34.00 -39.99
N ALA A 6 36.63 -33.37 -39.14
CA ALA A 6 35.18 -33.37 -39.28
C ALA A 6 34.55 -32.03 -38.86
N SER A 7 33.77 -31.50 -39.79
CA SER A 7 33.19 -30.16 -39.85
C SER A 7 32.02 -29.93 -38.88
N PHE A 8 31.89 -28.68 -38.44
CA PHE A 8 30.78 -28.17 -37.63
C PHE A 8 29.56 -27.86 -38.51
N THR A 9 28.39 -28.45 -38.22
CA THR A 9 27.09 -27.91 -38.67
C THR A 9 26.12 -27.86 -37.50
N ARG A 10 25.50 -26.70 -37.34
CA ARG A 10 24.53 -26.36 -36.28
C ARG A 10 23.13 -26.46 -36.87
N SER A 11 22.21 -27.21 -36.25
CA SER A 11 20.78 -27.06 -36.52
C SER A 11 19.93 -27.39 -35.29
N ARG A 12 18.83 -26.64 -35.20
CA ARG A 12 17.92 -26.43 -34.06
C ARG A 12 16.90 -27.56 -33.89
N SER A 13 16.61 -27.90 -32.63
CA SER A 13 15.29 -27.73 -31.97
C SER A 13 15.15 -28.70 -30.81
N PRO A 14 14.57 -28.25 -29.68
CA PRO A 14 13.43 -28.97 -29.16
C PRO A 14 12.27 -28.02 -28.86
N PHE A 15 11.10 -28.31 -29.45
CA PHE A 15 9.84 -27.78 -28.97
C PHE A 15 9.51 -28.50 -27.66
N THR A 16 9.68 -27.82 -26.53
CA THR A 16 9.10 -28.28 -25.26
C THR A 16 7.73 -27.64 -25.11
N THR A 17 6.68 -28.43 -25.24
CA THR A 17 5.29 -28.04 -24.94
C THR A 17 5.18 -27.77 -23.44
N VAL A 18 4.80 -26.55 -23.03
CA VAL A 18 4.62 -26.19 -21.60
C VAL A 18 3.16 -25.79 -21.36
N ARG A 19 2.51 -26.52 -20.45
CA ARG A 19 1.12 -26.33 -20.00
C ARG A 19 0.95 -25.07 -19.16
N CYS A 20 -0.22 -24.46 -19.25
CA CYS A 20 -0.69 -23.40 -18.35
C CYS A 20 -0.77 -23.91 -16.91
N ALA A 21 -0.20 -23.15 -15.96
CA ALA A 21 -0.46 -23.30 -14.54
C ALA A 21 -1.41 -22.17 -14.09
N SER A 22 -2.53 -22.54 -13.50
CA SER A 22 -3.38 -21.69 -12.68
C SER A 22 -2.60 -21.26 -11.42
N ALA A 23 -2.77 -19.99 -11.03
CA ALA A 23 -2.13 -19.32 -9.89
C ALA A 23 -2.23 -20.14 -8.57
N PRO A 24 -1.26 -20.08 -7.62
CA PRO A 24 -0.83 -18.81 -7.01
C PRO A 24 0.69 -18.63 -6.73
N THR A 25 1.07 -17.37 -6.49
CA THR A 25 2.22 -16.90 -5.67
C THR A 25 3.66 -17.34 -6.01
N ARG A 26 4.06 -17.41 -7.29
CA ARG A 26 5.50 -17.38 -7.63
C ARG A 26 5.83 -16.32 -8.67
N ARG A 27 6.97 -15.65 -8.46
CA ARG A 27 7.56 -14.65 -9.36
C ARG A 27 7.45 -15.14 -10.81
N PRO A 28 7.00 -14.32 -11.77
CA PRO A 28 6.95 -14.74 -13.16
C PRO A 28 8.35 -15.09 -13.63
N ALA A 29 8.54 -16.34 -14.02
CA ALA A 29 9.77 -16.78 -14.67
C ALA A 29 9.87 -16.11 -16.04
N ALA A 30 11.09 -15.82 -16.48
CA ALA A 30 11.34 -15.26 -17.80
C ALA A 30 10.67 -16.13 -18.89
N GLY A 31 9.87 -15.50 -19.75
CA GLY A 31 9.20 -16.16 -20.88
C GLY A 31 7.71 -16.48 -20.71
N THR A 32 7.07 -16.13 -19.59
CA THR A 32 5.60 -16.25 -19.45
C THR A 32 4.88 -15.05 -20.09
N ARG A 33 3.86 -15.30 -20.93
CA ARG A 33 3.01 -14.26 -21.52
C ARG A 33 1.95 -13.80 -20.53
N SER A 34 1.82 -12.49 -20.36
CA SER A 34 0.79 -11.90 -19.51
C SER A 34 -0.51 -11.73 -20.30
N CYS A 35 -1.52 -12.57 -20.00
CA CYS A 35 -2.74 -12.72 -20.81
C CYS A 35 -4.03 -12.36 -20.09
N ALA A 36 -3.94 -11.91 -18.84
CA ALA A 36 -5.09 -11.43 -18.12
C ALA A 36 -5.48 -10.03 -18.62
N PRO A 37 -6.78 -9.70 -18.75
CA PRO A 37 -7.23 -8.31 -18.94
C PRO A 37 -6.68 -7.38 -17.86
N ALA A 38 -6.53 -7.91 -16.64
CA ALA A 38 -5.90 -7.24 -15.53
C ALA A 38 -4.42 -6.92 -15.78
N ALA A 39 -3.70 -7.67 -16.61
CA ALA A 39 -2.26 -7.48 -16.82
C ALA A 39 -1.88 -6.22 -17.62
N ARG A 40 -2.85 -5.46 -18.16
CA ARG A 40 -2.57 -4.15 -18.77
C ARG A 40 -2.10 -3.19 -17.69
N ALA A 41 -1.13 -2.35 -18.01
CA ALA A 41 -0.44 -1.46 -17.07
C ALA A 41 0.42 -2.17 -16.00
N PHE A 42 0.60 -3.49 -16.05
CA PHE A 42 1.51 -4.17 -15.12
C PHE A 42 2.98 -3.86 -15.44
N PRO A 43 3.82 -3.69 -14.39
CA PRO A 43 5.24 -3.45 -14.56
C PRO A 43 5.99 -4.71 -15.04
N PHE A 44 6.96 -4.52 -15.93
CA PHE A 44 7.85 -5.54 -16.44
C PHE A 44 9.30 -5.25 -16.01
N PHE A 45 9.85 -6.14 -15.20
CA PHE A 45 11.18 -6.00 -14.59
C PHE A 45 12.21 -6.90 -15.27
N ASP A 46 13.45 -6.41 -15.33
CA ASP A 46 14.61 -7.24 -15.58
C ASP A 46 14.79 -8.25 -14.45
N ALA A 47 14.88 -9.54 -14.77
CA ALA A 47 14.98 -10.57 -13.73
C ALA A 47 16.35 -10.57 -13.02
N ALA A 48 17.42 -10.12 -13.69
CA ALA A 48 18.77 -10.13 -13.15
C ALA A 48 19.05 -8.93 -12.25
N THR A 49 18.63 -7.74 -12.67
CA THR A 49 18.90 -6.46 -11.98
C THR A 49 17.72 -5.96 -11.15
N GLY A 50 16.51 -6.50 -11.33
CA GLY A 50 15.30 -6.00 -10.70
C GLY A 50 14.82 -4.65 -11.25
N THR A 51 15.42 -4.16 -12.34
CA THR A 51 15.13 -2.83 -12.91
C THR A 51 13.81 -2.85 -13.69
N LEU A 52 12.97 -1.83 -13.52
CA LEU A 52 11.76 -1.64 -14.34
C LEU A 52 12.14 -1.30 -15.78
N ILE A 53 11.85 -2.18 -16.74
CA ILE A 53 12.17 -1.97 -18.17
C ILE A 53 10.94 -1.51 -18.96
N GLY A 54 9.74 -2.00 -18.61
CA GLY A 54 8.55 -1.77 -19.41
C GLY A 54 7.25 -1.78 -18.62
N ILE A 55 6.18 -1.28 -19.24
CA ILE A 55 4.80 -1.37 -18.75
C ILE A 55 3.99 -2.10 -19.82
N ALA A 56 3.25 -3.13 -19.44
CA ALA A 56 2.41 -3.88 -20.36
C ALA A 56 1.34 -2.96 -20.99
N SER A 57 1.31 -2.87 -22.32
CA SER A 57 0.39 -2.00 -23.03
C SER A 57 -0.81 -2.78 -23.56
N TRP A 58 -0.57 -3.65 -24.56
CA TRP A 58 -1.62 -4.45 -25.17
C TRP A 58 -1.06 -5.76 -25.74
N VAL A 59 -1.97 -6.68 -26.04
CA VAL A 59 -1.67 -7.99 -26.63
C VAL A 59 -2.25 -8.01 -28.05
N PRO A 60 -1.45 -8.30 -29.08
CA PRO A 60 -1.97 -8.46 -30.43
C PRO A 60 -2.83 -9.71 -30.54
N LYS A 61 -3.94 -9.59 -31.28
CA LYS A 61 -4.77 -10.73 -31.66
C LYS A 61 -4.12 -11.45 -32.83
N ASP A 62 -4.20 -12.77 -32.82
CA ASP A 62 -3.81 -13.58 -33.97
C ASP A 62 -4.87 -13.53 -35.10
N LYS A 63 -4.65 -14.28 -36.17
CA LYS A 63 -5.57 -14.35 -37.32
C LYS A 63 -6.96 -14.88 -36.98
N ASN A 64 -7.09 -15.60 -35.87
CA ASN A 64 -8.34 -16.20 -35.40
C ASN A 64 -9.03 -15.32 -34.34
N GLY A 65 -8.45 -14.16 -34.01
CA GLY A 65 -8.96 -13.25 -32.99
C GLY A 65 -8.54 -13.62 -31.55
N ASN A 66 -7.69 -14.64 -31.38
CA ASN A 66 -7.21 -15.06 -30.07
C ASN A 66 -6.11 -14.13 -29.59
N GLU A 67 -6.20 -13.71 -28.33
CA GLU A 67 -5.12 -13.02 -27.64
C GLU A 67 -4.14 -14.08 -27.10
N CYS A 68 -2.83 -13.76 -27.10
CA CYS A 68 -1.77 -14.57 -26.49
C CYS A 68 -1.27 -15.85 -27.19
N ASP A 69 -1.76 -16.20 -28.38
CA ASP A 69 -1.34 -17.44 -29.04
C ASP A 69 0.03 -17.32 -29.74
N GLN A 70 0.20 -16.35 -30.64
CA GLN A 70 1.38 -16.30 -31.52
C GLN A 70 2.19 -14.99 -31.44
N ALA A 71 1.57 -13.88 -31.05
CA ALA A 71 2.24 -12.59 -31.01
C ALA A 71 2.86 -12.32 -29.61
N PRO A 72 4.04 -11.68 -29.56
CA PRO A 72 4.59 -11.19 -28.29
C PRO A 72 3.75 -10.04 -27.75
N ASN A 73 3.71 -9.91 -26.43
CA ASN A 73 3.08 -8.78 -25.77
C ASN A 73 3.85 -7.48 -26.09
N ILE A 74 3.11 -6.38 -26.26
CA ILE A 74 3.70 -5.07 -26.49
C ILE A 74 3.84 -4.34 -25.17
N PHE A 75 5.05 -3.86 -24.90
CA PHE A 75 5.38 -3.10 -23.70
C PHE A 75 5.81 -1.69 -24.07
N THR A 76 5.35 -0.71 -23.31
CA THR A 76 5.89 0.64 -23.34
C THR A 76 7.24 0.62 -22.63
N ARG A 77 8.33 0.95 -23.34
CA ARG A 77 9.68 1.00 -22.77
C ARG A 77 9.83 2.18 -21.81
N VAL A 78 9.92 1.92 -20.51
CA VAL A 78 9.98 2.96 -19.47
C VAL A 78 11.20 3.87 -19.65
N GLY A 79 12.34 3.31 -20.03
CA GLY A 79 13.58 4.06 -20.28
C GLY A 79 13.42 5.26 -21.21
N SER A 80 12.56 5.15 -22.24
CA SER A 80 12.32 6.23 -23.21
C SER A 80 11.51 7.39 -22.63
N TYR A 81 10.78 7.17 -21.54
CA TYR A 81 9.91 8.17 -20.90
C TYR A 81 10.54 8.76 -19.64
N ILE A 82 11.73 8.33 -19.22
CA ILE A 82 12.37 8.82 -17.99
C ILE A 82 12.44 10.35 -17.91
N PRO A 83 12.82 11.12 -18.96
CA PRO A 83 12.82 12.57 -18.88
C PRO A 83 11.41 13.16 -18.66
N TRP A 84 10.40 12.64 -19.35
CA TRP A 84 9.01 13.06 -19.19
C TRP A 84 8.46 12.70 -17.81
N ILE A 85 8.73 11.48 -17.34
CA ILE A 85 8.37 11.00 -15.99
C ILE A 85 9.00 11.93 -14.94
N LYS A 86 10.30 12.24 -15.06
CA LYS A 86 11.00 13.17 -14.16
C LYS A 86 10.40 14.58 -14.16
N ALA A 87 9.93 15.05 -15.31
CA ALA A 87 9.32 16.37 -15.43
C ALA A 87 7.88 16.45 -14.89
N ASN A 88 7.20 15.32 -14.73
CA ASN A 88 5.76 15.26 -14.40
C ASN A 88 5.43 14.50 -13.11
N LEU A 89 6.39 13.82 -12.49
CA LEU A 89 6.24 13.35 -11.12
C LEU A 89 6.41 14.56 -10.18
N GLY A 90 5.32 14.96 -9.51
CA GLY A 90 5.37 15.98 -8.47
C GLY A 90 6.31 15.53 -7.34
N GLY A 91 7.35 16.33 -7.07
CA GLY A 91 8.44 15.97 -6.16
C GLY A 91 9.54 15.20 -6.88
N GLY A 92 10.67 15.87 -7.13
CA GLY A 92 11.77 15.37 -7.95
C GLY A 92 12.19 13.93 -7.64
N VAL A 93 12.49 13.17 -8.69
CA VAL A 93 13.01 11.80 -8.58
C VAL A 93 14.29 11.80 -7.74
N GLY A 94 14.24 11.18 -6.56
CA GLY A 94 15.36 11.11 -5.61
C GLY A 94 15.30 12.14 -4.48
N GLN A 95 14.28 12.99 -4.41
CA GLN A 95 14.02 13.79 -3.23
C GLN A 95 13.36 12.88 -2.18
N LEU A 96 14.10 12.61 -1.10
CA LEU A 96 13.51 11.95 0.06
C LEU A 96 12.28 12.79 0.48
N PRO A 97 11.12 12.16 0.72
CA PRO A 97 9.97 12.87 1.26
C PRO A 97 10.42 13.65 2.50
N ALA A 98 9.90 14.87 2.66
CA ALA A 98 10.22 15.67 3.82
C ALA A 98 9.95 14.85 5.09
N ALA A 99 10.73 15.03 6.16
CA ALA A 99 10.54 14.29 7.41
C ALA A 99 9.08 14.38 7.91
N GLU A 100 8.44 15.54 7.67
CA GLU A 100 7.02 15.78 7.90
C GLU A 100 6.11 14.86 7.08
N GLU A 101 6.35 14.71 5.77
CA GLU A 101 5.54 13.87 4.89
C GLU A 101 5.67 12.39 5.26
N VAL A 102 6.89 11.95 5.64
CA VAL A 102 7.13 10.60 6.15
C VAL A 102 6.36 10.37 7.46
N TRP A 103 6.41 11.35 8.37
CA TRP A 103 5.70 11.27 9.64
C TRP A 103 4.18 11.23 9.43
N ILE A 104 3.62 12.12 8.61
CA ILE A 104 2.19 12.15 8.26
C ILE A 104 1.74 10.80 7.70
N ARG A 105 2.50 10.25 6.75
CA ARG A 105 2.19 8.95 6.14
C ARG A 105 2.21 7.82 7.15
N ASN A 106 3.22 7.78 8.03
CA ASN A 106 3.33 6.74 9.06
C ASN A 106 2.20 6.87 10.10
N ALA A 107 1.98 8.07 10.63
CA ALA A 107 0.92 8.39 11.57
C ALA A 107 -0.46 8.00 11.02
N THR A 108 -0.73 8.34 9.75
CA THR A 108 -1.98 7.99 9.07
C THR A 108 -2.15 6.48 8.93
N SER A 109 -1.08 5.75 8.58
CA SER A 109 -1.11 4.30 8.48
C SER A 109 -1.35 3.62 9.84
N GLN A 110 -0.73 4.12 10.90
CA GLN A 110 -0.88 3.59 12.26
C GLN A 110 -2.30 3.82 12.79
N MET A 111 -2.81 5.05 12.68
CA MET A 111 -4.18 5.38 13.07
C MET A 111 -5.21 4.61 12.23
N GLY A 112 -4.98 4.43 10.93
CA GLY A 112 -5.86 3.62 10.09
C GLY A 112 -5.89 2.14 10.50
N GLY A 113 -4.74 1.58 10.85
CA GLY A 113 -4.66 0.22 11.42
C GLY A 113 -5.36 0.11 12.77
N HIS A 114 -5.23 1.14 13.60
CA HIS A 114 -5.90 1.24 14.91
C HIS A 114 -7.42 1.31 14.80
N CYS A 115 -7.96 2.14 13.90
CA CYS A 115 -9.39 2.22 13.62
C CYS A 115 -9.93 1.00 12.88
N SER A 116 -9.07 0.20 12.24
CA SER A 116 -9.47 -1.04 11.55
C SER A 116 -9.22 -2.31 12.38
N ARG A 117 -9.00 -2.16 13.69
CA ARG A 117 -8.69 -3.29 14.57
C ARG A 117 -9.89 -4.24 14.71
N PHE A 118 -9.59 -5.52 14.94
CA PHE A 118 -10.62 -6.57 15.03
C PHE A 118 -11.64 -6.28 16.14
N MET A 119 -12.94 -6.48 15.84
CA MET A 119 -14.07 -6.25 16.76
C MET A 119 -14.22 -4.80 17.24
N HIS A 120 -13.60 -3.84 16.55
CA HIS A 120 -13.84 -2.43 16.80
C HIS A 120 -15.10 -1.96 16.08
N GLU A 121 -16.05 -1.42 16.84
CA GLU A 121 -17.24 -0.77 16.32
C GLU A 121 -16.96 0.73 16.26
N ASP A 122 -16.92 1.28 15.05
CA ASP A 122 -16.74 2.72 14.81
C ASP A 122 -18.03 3.32 14.19
N PRO A 123 -19.11 3.45 14.98
CA PRO A 123 -20.32 4.09 14.47
C PRO A 123 -20.01 5.52 14.05
N ASP A 124 -20.57 5.92 12.91
CA ASP A 124 -20.43 7.27 12.35
C ASP A 124 -18.98 7.68 12.00
N ASN A 125 -18.05 6.72 11.85
CA ASN A 125 -16.67 6.98 11.43
C ASN A 125 -15.92 7.89 12.42
N ALA A 126 -16.27 7.81 13.71
CA ALA A 126 -15.76 8.62 14.80
C ALA A 126 -14.24 8.46 15.00
N CYS A 127 -13.70 7.24 14.84
CA CYS A 127 -12.28 6.95 15.00
C CYS A 127 -11.46 7.61 13.89
N ASN A 128 -11.91 7.52 12.64
CA ASN A 128 -11.23 8.17 11.52
C ASN A 128 -11.29 9.70 11.62
N GLU A 129 -12.42 10.27 12.08
CA GLU A 129 -12.53 11.71 12.30
C GLU A 129 -11.59 12.17 13.43
N ALA A 130 -11.56 11.44 14.55
CA ALA A 130 -10.63 11.68 15.65
C ALA A 130 -9.16 11.61 15.18
N SER A 131 -8.83 10.67 14.29
CA SER A 131 -7.50 10.53 13.69
C SER A 131 -7.07 11.78 12.92
N VAL A 132 -7.98 12.36 12.14
CA VAL A 132 -7.70 13.60 11.38
C VAL A 132 -7.48 14.79 12.31
N GLU A 133 -8.25 14.89 13.40
CA GLU A 133 -8.05 15.95 14.40
C GLU A 133 -6.73 15.79 15.14
N CYS A 134 -6.42 14.58 15.61
CA CYS A 134 -5.17 14.29 16.31
C CYS A 134 -3.94 14.56 15.45
N LEU A 135 -4.00 14.24 14.16
CA LEU A 135 -2.89 14.53 13.25
C LEU A 135 -2.62 16.04 13.11
N LYS A 136 -3.65 16.88 13.22
CA LYS A 136 -3.52 18.35 13.16
C LYS A 136 -3.00 18.95 14.46
N GLU A 137 -3.40 18.37 15.60
CA GLU A 137 -3.09 18.89 16.94
C GLU A 137 -1.71 18.44 17.45
N MET A 138 -1.27 17.23 17.08
CA MET A 138 -0.06 16.62 17.64
C MET A 138 1.21 17.06 16.88
N PRO A 139 2.32 17.33 17.59
CA PRO A 139 3.57 17.73 16.96
C PRO A 139 4.19 16.61 16.13
N GLN A 140 5.01 16.98 15.14
CA GLN A 140 5.80 16.03 14.37
C GLN A 140 6.69 15.20 15.29
N GLY A 141 6.79 13.89 15.02
CA GLY A 141 7.58 12.97 15.84
C GLY A 141 6.95 12.54 17.15
N THR A 142 5.67 12.89 17.39
CA THR A 142 4.88 12.33 18.50
C THR A 142 4.98 10.80 18.52
N PRO A 143 5.25 10.17 19.68
CA PRO A 143 5.25 8.73 19.82
C PRO A 143 3.91 8.10 19.40
N GLU A 144 3.96 6.95 18.73
CA GLU A 144 2.78 6.23 18.27
C GLU A 144 1.73 6.04 19.38
N THR A 145 2.16 5.65 20.58
CA THR A 145 1.27 5.44 21.72
C THR A 145 0.50 6.71 22.10
N GLU A 146 1.14 7.87 22.07
CA GLU A 146 0.50 9.15 22.39
C GLU A 146 -0.47 9.60 21.30
N LEU A 147 -0.12 9.33 20.04
CA LEU A 147 -0.99 9.57 18.89
C LEU A 147 -2.25 8.72 18.97
N LEU A 148 -2.12 7.40 19.22
CA LEU A 148 -3.26 6.50 19.33
C LEU A 148 -4.13 6.80 20.56
N GLN A 149 -3.51 7.17 21.69
CA GLN A 149 -4.27 7.66 22.86
C GLN A 149 -5.05 8.94 22.56
N CYS A 150 -4.55 9.82 21.68
CA CYS A 150 -5.33 10.97 21.24
C CYS A 150 -6.60 10.51 20.51
N VAL A 151 -6.46 9.57 19.57
CA VAL A 151 -7.59 9.01 18.82
C VAL A 151 -8.61 8.39 19.76
N ASP A 152 -8.18 7.51 20.65
CA ASP A 152 -9.06 6.80 21.59
C ASP A 152 -9.89 7.75 22.47
N ARG A 153 -9.28 8.83 22.98
CA ARG A 153 -9.97 9.80 23.84
C ARG A 153 -11.03 10.59 23.07
N LYS A 154 -10.71 11.03 21.85
CA LYS A 154 -11.65 11.79 21.01
C LYS A 154 -12.77 10.89 20.49
N GLU A 155 -12.45 9.67 20.10
CA GLU A 155 -13.43 8.67 19.67
C GLU A 155 -14.40 8.33 20.81
N ALA A 156 -13.89 8.06 22.02
CA ALA A 156 -14.71 7.82 23.20
C ALA A 156 -15.72 8.95 23.45
N CYS A 157 -15.33 10.19 23.19
CA CYS A 157 -16.16 11.37 23.42
C CYS A 157 -17.03 11.77 22.22
N ALA A 158 -17.00 11.03 21.10
CA ALA A 158 -17.69 11.43 19.87
C ALA A 158 -19.21 11.62 20.03
N GLY A 159 -19.85 10.88 20.94
CA GLY A 159 -21.27 11.04 21.26
C GLY A 159 -21.64 12.41 21.86
N GLN A 160 -20.68 13.23 22.29
CA GLN A 160 -20.90 14.58 22.83
C GLN A 160 -20.63 15.70 21.81
N LYS A 161 -20.25 15.40 20.56
CA LYS A 161 -19.87 16.39 19.54
C LYS A 161 -20.90 17.51 19.33
N CYS A 162 -22.19 17.21 19.42
CA CYS A 162 -23.26 18.20 19.28
C CYS A 162 -23.36 19.21 20.46
N LYS A 163 -22.58 19.02 21.52
CA LYS A 163 -22.50 19.90 22.70
C LYS A 163 -21.04 20.24 22.98
N PRO A 164 -20.49 21.31 22.37
CA PRO A 164 -19.06 21.62 22.41
C PRO A 164 -18.46 21.67 23.82
N SER A 165 -19.18 22.27 24.78
CA SER A 165 -18.75 22.37 26.18
C SER A 165 -18.67 21.00 26.88
N LYS A 166 -19.56 20.06 26.53
CA LYS A 166 -19.53 18.69 27.06
C LYS A 166 -18.46 17.86 26.36
N HIS A 167 -18.29 18.05 25.05
CA HIS A 167 -17.25 17.38 24.27
C HIS A 167 -15.85 17.67 24.79
N SER A 168 -15.52 18.95 25.02
CA SER A 168 -14.21 19.35 25.57
C SER A 168 -14.00 18.83 26.99
N GLN A 169 -15.02 18.91 27.86
CA GLN A 169 -14.97 18.34 29.21
C GLN A 169 -14.75 16.82 29.19
N CYS A 170 -15.36 16.11 28.23
CA CYS A 170 -15.20 14.68 28.08
C CYS A 170 -13.75 14.34 27.71
N ILE A 171 -13.16 15.05 26.73
CA ILE A 171 -11.79 14.79 26.28
C ILE A 171 -10.78 15.03 27.43
N GLU A 172 -10.95 16.12 28.19
CA GLU A 172 -10.07 16.40 29.34
C GLU A 172 -10.21 15.35 30.44
N LYS A 173 -11.44 14.92 30.77
CA LYS A 173 -11.64 13.81 31.71
C LYS A 173 -11.05 12.51 31.18
N ALA A 174 -11.22 12.20 29.89
CA ALA A 174 -10.65 11.02 29.26
C ALA A 174 -9.13 10.99 29.38
N LYS A 175 -8.47 12.15 29.23
CA LYS A 175 -7.02 12.29 29.41
C LYS A 175 -6.57 11.98 30.84
N VAL A 176 -7.34 12.40 31.84
CA VAL A 176 -7.08 12.06 33.25
C VAL A 176 -7.31 10.56 33.49
N CYS A 177 -8.44 10.03 33.02
CA CYS A 177 -8.81 8.63 33.15
C CYS A 177 -7.76 7.65 32.60
N VAL A 178 -7.24 7.92 31.39
CA VAL A 178 -6.21 7.08 30.77
C VAL A 178 -4.95 7.05 31.64
N LYS A 179 -4.57 8.18 32.25
CA LYS A 179 -3.37 8.26 33.11
C LYS A 179 -3.57 7.63 34.48
N GLU A 180 -4.71 7.86 35.13
CA GLU A 180 -4.96 7.35 36.49
C GLU A 180 -5.19 5.84 36.52
N LYS A 181 -5.83 5.30 35.49
CA LYS A 181 -6.19 3.87 35.42
C LYS A 181 -5.27 3.04 34.53
N ASP A 182 -4.24 3.66 33.94
CA ASP A 182 -3.34 3.03 32.98
C ASP A 182 -4.10 2.28 31.86
N ILE A 183 -5.08 2.97 31.27
CA ILE A 183 -5.97 2.36 30.28
C ILE A 183 -5.19 2.09 29.00
N GLN A 184 -5.25 0.85 28.52
CA GLN A 184 -4.56 0.44 27.30
C GLN A 184 -5.19 1.06 26.05
N VAL A 185 -4.33 1.35 25.07
CA VAL A 185 -4.73 1.82 23.73
C VAL A 185 -5.77 0.88 23.13
N GLY A 186 -6.84 1.45 22.58
CA GLY A 186 -7.95 0.75 21.94
C GLY A 186 -9.10 0.38 22.88
N SER A 187 -8.98 0.64 24.19
CA SER A 187 -10.00 0.31 25.21
C SER A 187 -11.08 1.40 25.34
N ILE A 188 -11.77 1.71 24.23
CA ILE A 188 -12.71 2.84 24.12
C ILE A 188 -13.81 2.80 25.18
N LYS A 189 -14.36 1.62 25.46
CA LYS A 189 -15.44 1.45 26.45
C LYS A 189 -15.01 1.87 27.85
N GLU A 190 -13.79 1.49 28.26
CA GLU A 190 -13.24 1.87 29.57
C GLU A 190 -13.00 3.38 29.67
N ILE A 191 -12.55 3.99 28.57
CA ILE A 191 -12.37 5.45 28.47
C ILE A 191 -13.73 6.13 28.55
N GLN A 192 -14.74 5.66 27.83
CA GLN A 192 -16.11 6.20 27.85
C GLN A 192 -16.73 6.13 29.24
N GLU A 193 -16.69 4.96 29.89
CA GLU A 193 -17.24 4.75 31.22
C GLU A 193 -16.62 5.68 32.27
N CYS A 194 -15.33 5.98 32.12
CA CYS A 194 -14.63 6.89 33.01
C CYS A 194 -14.90 8.37 32.67
N ALA A 195 -14.79 8.75 31.40
CA ALA A 195 -14.85 10.14 30.95
C ALA A 195 -16.27 10.72 31.00
N LEU A 196 -17.28 9.91 30.66
CA LEU A 196 -18.68 10.33 30.67
C LEU A 196 -19.30 10.32 32.07
N LYS A 197 -18.58 9.79 33.08
CA LYS A 197 -19.06 9.80 34.46
C LYS A 197 -19.24 11.24 34.94
N ASN A 198 -20.48 11.57 35.30
CA ASN A 198 -20.90 12.89 35.80
C ASN A 198 -20.66 14.04 34.80
N LEU A 199 -21.11 13.89 33.55
CA LEU A 199 -20.91 14.86 32.44
C LEU A 199 -22.23 15.42 31.87
#